data_AF-A0A352SJG5-F1
#
_entry.id   AF-A0A352SJG5-F1
#
_cell.length_a   1.000
_cell.length_b   1.000
_cell.length_c   1.000
_cell.angle_alpha   90.00
_cell.angle_beta   90.00
_cell.angle_gamma   90.00
#
_symmetry.space_group_name_H-M   'P 1'
#
loop_
_entity.id
_entity.type
_entity.pdbx_description
1 polymer ?
#
loop_
_entity_poly.entity_id
_entity_poly.type
_entity_poly.pdbx_seq_one_letter_code
_entity_poly.pdbx_strand_id
1 'polypeptide(L)'
;MSNFHVALKKVVDDSYDVQIGCGLIDDMIQDIKEGLVGNKKKFAVITDSNVDEVYGRPVLEKILAAGYQGDLFVFAAGEKSKVRKTKEEIEDAMLAKGYRRDCCVIAVGGGVVTDLAGFLAGTFGRGVPVIHYATTLLAAADASIGGKTAVDTDLATNLIGLIYQPKKVYVDIDAWKTLPKRHLINGLAETIKHACLADYELFTYLEEHWQDILSCDKEACTYISEHNC
;
A
#
# COMPACT_ATOMS: atom_id res chain seq x y z
N MET A 1 15.45 10.66 -48.34
CA MET A 1 14.90 9.76 -47.31
C MET A 1 13.71 10.45 -46.68
N SER A 2 12.55 9.79 -46.60
CA SER A 2 11.35 10.36 -45.96
C SER A 2 11.29 9.93 -44.50
N ASN A 3 11.36 10.89 -43.58
CA ASN A 3 10.97 10.69 -42.19
C ASN A 3 9.54 11.17 -42.01
N PHE A 4 8.72 10.40 -41.27
CA PHE A 4 7.42 10.88 -40.78
C PHE A 4 7.36 10.66 -39.26
N HIS A 5 6.77 11.63 -38.57
CA HIS A 5 6.63 11.62 -37.13
C HIS A 5 5.21 11.22 -36.74
N VAL A 6 5.06 10.25 -35.83
CA VAL A 6 3.77 9.89 -35.24
C VAL A 6 3.70 10.49 -33.84
N ALA A 7 2.91 11.55 -33.70
CA ALA A 7 2.71 12.22 -32.42
C ALA A 7 1.68 11.44 -31.57
N LEU A 8 2.15 10.76 -30.52
CA LEU A 8 1.29 10.13 -29.50
C LEU A 8 1.41 10.92 -28.19
N LYS A 9 0.71 12.05 -28.08
CA LYS A 9 0.65 12.81 -26.81
C LYS A 9 -0.50 12.29 -25.95
N LYS A 10 -0.19 11.53 -24.90
CA LYS A 10 -1.15 11.08 -23.88
C LYS A 10 -1.04 12.01 -22.67
N VAL A 11 -2.16 12.58 -22.22
CA VAL A 11 -2.29 13.18 -20.89
C VAL A 11 -3.02 12.15 -20.04
N VAL A 12 -2.43 11.75 -18.92
CA VAL A 12 -3.01 10.80 -17.98
C VAL A 12 -3.19 11.52 -16.66
N ASP A 13 -4.39 11.44 -16.11
CA ASP A 13 -4.67 11.84 -14.74
C ASP A 13 -4.71 10.57 -13.90
N ASP A 14 -3.65 10.36 -13.12
CA ASP A 14 -3.51 9.24 -12.19
C ASP A 14 -3.62 9.75 -10.74
N SER A 15 -4.35 10.84 -10.50
CA SER A 15 -4.63 11.34 -9.15
C SER A 15 -5.44 10.30 -8.35
N TYR A 16 -5.18 10.25 -7.05
CA TYR A 16 -5.87 9.37 -6.10
C TYR A 16 -5.94 10.05 -4.73
N ASP A 17 -6.90 9.62 -3.93
CA ASP A 17 -7.06 10.12 -2.56
C ASP A 17 -6.23 9.30 -1.56
N VAL A 18 -5.82 9.96 -0.49
CA VAL A 18 -5.28 9.33 0.72
C VAL A 18 -6.28 9.59 1.85
N GLN A 19 -6.79 8.53 2.47
CA GLN A 19 -7.67 8.63 3.62
C GLN A 19 -6.94 8.18 4.87
N ILE A 20 -6.84 9.08 5.86
CA ILE A 20 -6.18 8.87 7.14
C ILE A 20 -7.26 8.73 8.22
N GLY A 21 -7.13 7.75 9.10
CA GLY A 21 -8.10 7.56 10.18
C GLY A 21 -7.93 6.24 10.93
N CYS A 22 -8.91 5.92 11.77
CA CYS A 22 -8.93 4.73 12.62
C CYS A 22 -9.97 3.73 12.08
N GLY A 23 -9.59 2.47 11.88
CA GLY A 23 -10.55 1.41 11.53
C GLY A 23 -11.17 1.55 10.15
N LEU A 24 -10.34 1.76 9.12
CA LEU A 24 -10.77 2.18 7.78
C LEU A 24 -11.30 1.06 6.88
N ILE A 25 -11.46 -0.18 7.37
CA ILE A 25 -11.90 -1.31 6.52
C ILE A 25 -13.30 -1.03 5.97
N ASP A 26 -14.23 -0.56 6.81
CA ASP A 26 -15.61 -0.32 6.38
C ASP A 26 -15.72 0.85 5.39
N ASP A 27 -14.90 1.90 5.56
CA ASP A 27 -14.79 2.99 4.58
C ASP A 27 -14.29 2.47 3.24
N MET A 28 -13.25 1.63 3.22
CA MET A 28 -12.74 1.02 1.99
C MET A 28 -13.81 0.18 1.28
N ILE A 29 -14.58 -0.60 2.03
CA ILE A 29 -15.68 -1.38 1.44
C ILE A 29 -16.77 -0.46 0.87
N GLN A 30 -17.07 0.66 1.54
CA GLN A 30 -18.04 1.63 1.07
C GLN A 30 -17.58 2.26 -0.26
N ASP A 31 -16.33 2.70 -0.34
CA ASP A 31 -15.76 3.26 -1.57
C ASP A 31 -15.76 2.25 -2.74
N ILE A 32 -15.47 0.98 -2.44
CA ILE A 32 -15.55 -0.11 -3.43
C ILE A 32 -16.98 -0.28 -3.96
N LYS A 33 -18.01 -0.14 -3.11
CA LYS A 33 -19.42 -0.18 -3.51
C LYS A 33 -19.82 1.04 -4.36
N GLU A 34 -19.26 2.19 -4.05
CA GLU A 34 -19.49 3.46 -4.76
C GLU A 34 -18.73 3.56 -6.09
N GLY A 35 -17.85 2.60 -6.37
CA GLY A 35 -17.24 2.44 -7.68
C GLY A 35 -15.77 2.86 -7.76
N LEU A 36 -15.05 2.91 -6.64
CA LEU A 36 -13.60 3.19 -6.58
C LEU A 36 -12.79 2.40 -7.62
N VAL A 37 -13.20 1.15 -7.88
CA VAL A 37 -12.55 0.26 -8.86
C VAL A 37 -13.47 -0.10 -10.03
N GLY A 38 -14.52 0.68 -10.26
CA GLY A 38 -15.52 0.45 -11.31
C GLY A 38 -16.23 -0.90 -11.17
N ASN A 39 -16.30 -1.67 -12.27
CA ASN A 39 -17.07 -2.91 -12.33
C ASN A 39 -16.33 -4.17 -11.82
N LYS A 40 -15.17 -4.03 -11.15
CA LYS A 40 -14.41 -5.18 -10.65
C LYS A 40 -15.20 -5.87 -9.54
N LYS A 41 -15.29 -7.20 -9.61
CA LYS A 41 -16.04 -8.02 -8.64
C LYS A 41 -15.19 -9.06 -7.91
N LYS A 42 -13.92 -9.23 -8.30
CA LYS A 42 -13.01 -10.23 -7.76
C LYS A 42 -11.75 -9.56 -7.21
N PHE A 43 -11.44 -9.80 -5.93
CA PHE A 43 -10.38 -9.10 -5.20
C PHE A 43 -9.30 -10.07 -4.71
N ALA A 44 -8.05 -9.79 -5.04
CA ALA A 44 -6.90 -10.49 -4.48
C ALA A 44 -6.36 -9.67 -3.30
N VAL A 45 -6.61 -10.15 -2.08
CA VAL A 45 -6.05 -9.55 -0.87
C VAL A 45 -4.65 -10.12 -0.69
N ILE A 46 -3.63 -9.26 -0.75
CA ILE A 46 -2.22 -9.65 -0.61
C ILE A 46 -1.68 -9.06 0.68
N THR A 47 -1.09 -9.91 1.52
CA THR A 47 -0.54 -9.52 2.83
C THR A 47 0.63 -10.42 3.23
N ASP A 48 1.29 -10.08 4.34
CA ASP A 48 2.31 -10.91 4.95
C ASP A 48 1.80 -11.67 6.18
N SER A 49 2.59 -12.63 6.66
CA SER A 49 2.24 -13.49 7.78
C SER A 49 2.04 -12.78 9.12
N ASN A 50 2.56 -11.55 9.30
CA ASN A 50 2.36 -10.79 10.54
C ASN A 50 1.04 -10.00 10.51
N VAL A 51 0.61 -9.58 9.32
CA VAL A 51 -0.58 -8.75 9.12
C VAL A 51 -1.83 -9.57 8.79
N ASP A 52 -1.66 -10.81 8.32
CA ASP A 52 -2.73 -11.76 7.95
C ASP A 52 -3.88 -11.79 8.96
N GLU A 53 -3.62 -12.21 10.19
CA GLU A 53 -4.69 -12.47 11.16
C GLU A 53 -5.40 -11.19 11.62
N VAL A 54 -4.68 -10.07 11.69
CA VAL A 54 -5.19 -8.81 12.26
C VAL A 54 -5.91 -7.96 11.23
N TYR A 55 -5.45 -7.96 9.97
CA TYR A 55 -6.02 -7.11 8.91
C TYR A 55 -6.31 -7.87 7.61
N GLY A 56 -5.46 -8.82 7.21
CA GLY A 56 -5.65 -9.58 5.97
C GLY A 56 -6.96 -10.35 5.90
N ARG A 57 -7.24 -11.21 6.89
CA ARG A 57 -8.50 -11.97 6.98
C ARG A 57 -9.70 -11.06 7.21
N PRO A 58 -9.67 -10.07 8.13
CA PRO A 58 -10.79 -9.15 8.29
C PRO A 58 -11.15 -8.39 7.00
N VAL A 59 -10.17 -7.95 6.21
CA VAL A 59 -10.41 -7.33 4.90
C VAL A 59 -11.10 -8.32 3.96
N LEU A 60 -10.59 -9.55 3.84
CA LEU A 60 -11.23 -10.57 2.98
C LEU A 60 -12.67 -10.87 3.42
N GLU A 61 -12.91 -11.05 4.72
CA GLU A 61 -14.24 -11.31 5.28
C GLU A 61 -15.22 -10.20 4.93
N LYS A 62 -14.81 -8.94 5.04
CA LYS A 62 -15.61 -7.77 4.70
C LYS A 62 -15.89 -7.67 3.19
N ILE A 63 -14.93 -8.01 2.35
CA ILE A 63 -15.12 -8.13 0.88
C ILE A 63 -16.19 -9.18 0.55
N LEU A 64 -16.09 -10.38 1.15
CA LEU A 64 -17.04 -11.47 0.92
C LEU A 64 -18.44 -11.12 1.46
N ALA A 65 -18.53 -10.53 2.65
CA ALA A 65 -19.78 -10.09 3.25
C ALA A 65 -20.48 -8.98 2.44
N ALA A 66 -19.72 -8.16 1.71
CA ALA A 66 -20.25 -7.16 0.79
C ALA A 66 -20.73 -7.76 -0.56
N GLY A 67 -20.66 -9.08 -0.75
CA GLY A 67 -21.15 -9.79 -1.93
C GLY A 67 -20.16 -9.86 -3.10
N TYR A 68 -18.88 -9.57 -2.85
CA TYR A 68 -17.82 -9.71 -3.83
C TYR A 68 -17.14 -11.08 -3.74
N GLN A 69 -16.39 -11.44 -4.77
CA GLN A 69 -15.50 -12.60 -4.73
C GLN A 69 -14.12 -12.15 -4.27
N GLY A 70 -13.41 -13.00 -3.53
CA GLY A 70 -12.02 -12.71 -3.20
C GLY A 70 -11.29 -13.88 -2.61
N ASP A 71 -9.97 -13.77 -2.63
CA ASP A 71 -9.03 -14.71 -2.05
C ASP A 71 -7.92 -13.96 -1.32
N LEU A 72 -7.40 -14.60 -0.28
CA LEU A 72 -6.24 -14.12 0.45
C LEU A 72 -4.98 -14.84 -0.05
N PHE A 73 -3.93 -14.05 -0.28
CA PHE A 73 -2.59 -14.50 -0.65
C PHE A 73 -1.60 -13.99 0.40
N VAL A 74 -1.01 -14.92 1.14
CA VAL A 74 -0.12 -14.62 2.27
C VAL A 74 1.29 -15.07 1.91
N PHE A 75 2.27 -14.20 2.13
CA PHE A 75 3.68 -14.54 2.04
C PHE A 75 4.39 -14.32 3.39
N ALA A 76 5.61 -14.85 3.53
CA ALA A 76 6.36 -14.71 4.78
C ALA A 76 6.72 -13.25 5.07
N ALA A 77 6.54 -12.77 6.30
CA ALA A 77 6.86 -11.40 6.66
C ALA A 77 8.37 -11.06 6.57
N GLY A 78 8.65 -9.79 6.24
CA GLY A 78 9.98 -9.20 6.24
C GLY A 78 10.57 -8.93 4.85
N GLU A 79 11.58 -8.04 4.81
CA GLU A 79 12.19 -7.53 3.58
C GLU A 79 12.73 -8.64 2.66
N LYS A 80 13.21 -9.75 3.23
CA LYS A 80 13.73 -10.89 2.46
C LYS A 80 12.70 -11.52 1.54
N SER A 81 11.42 -11.32 1.81
CA SER A 81 10.32 -11.80 0.98
C SER A 81 9.96 -10.81 -0.12
N LYS A 82 10.50 -9.59 -0.12
CA LYS A 82 10.27 -8.58 -1.16
C LYS A 82 11.11 -8.88 -2.41
N VAL A 83 10.92 -10.04 -3.00
CA VAL A 83 11.74 -10.56 -4.11
C VAL A 83 10.88 -11.06 -5.25
N ARG A 84 11.48 -11.20 -6.44
CA ARG A 84 10.80 -11.71 -7.65
C ARG A 84 10.13 -13.07 -7.44
N LYS A 85 10.74 -13.95 -6.66
CA LYS A 85 10.21 -15.30 -6.39
C LYS A 85 8.87 -15.24 -5.66
N THR A 86 8.75 -14.42 -4.61
CA THR A 86 7.48 -14.23 -3.90
C THR A 86 6.39 -13.67 -4.81
N LYS A 87 6.75 -12.69 -5.65
CA LYS A 87 5.83 -12.14 -6.66
C LYS A 87 5.35 -13.23 -7.63
N GLU A 88 6.27 -14.03 -8.18
CA GLU A 88 5.97 -15.16 -9.07
C GLU A 88 5.00 -16.14 -8.42
N GLU A 89 5.26 -16.56 -7.18
CA GLU A 89 4.41 -17.49 -6.44
C GLU A 89 2.98 -16.96 -6.25
N ILE A 90 2.83 -15.66 -5.96
CA ILE A 90 1.51 -15.04 -5.81
C ILE A 90 0.80 -14.92 -7.17
N GLU A 91 1.51 -14.57 -8.24
CA GLU A 91 0.95 -14.50 -9.59
C GLU A 91 0.42 -15.87 -10.05
N ASP A 92 1.19 -16.94 -9.83
CA ASP A 92 0.78 -18.30 -10.17
C ASP A 92 -0.43 -18.75 -9.35
N ALA A 93 -0.44 -18.44 -8.05
CA ALA A 93 -1.58 -18.73 -7.19
C ALA A 93 -2.85 -17.98 -7.66
N MET A 94 -2.72 -16.71 -8.04
CA MET A 94 -3.81 -15.92 -8.62
C MET A 94 -4.29 -16.53 -9.94
N LEU A 95 -3.38 -16.91 -10.85
CA LEU A 95 -3.73 -17.52 -12.14
C LEU A 95 -4.46 -18.86 -11.97
N ALA A 96 -3.99 -19.69 -11.04
CA ALA A 96 -4.58 -20.98 -10.70
C ALA A 96 -6.01 -20.83 -10.15
N LYS A 97 -6.28 -19.76 -9.38
CA LYS A 97 -7.63 -19.40 -8.90
C LYS A 97 -8.46 -18.63 -9.93
N GLY A 98 -7.98 -18.52 -11.18
CA GLY A 98 -8.71 -17.93 -12.28
C GLY A 98 -8.77 -16.40 -12.25
N TYR A 99 -7.84 -15.71 -11.59
CA TYR A 99 -7.71 -14.25 -11.70
C TYR A 99 -7.23 -13.86 -13.09
N ARG A 100 -7.83 -12.83 -13.67
CA ARG A 100 -7.47 -12.21 -14.96
C ARG A 100 -7.56 -10.68 -14.80
N ARG A 101 -7.68 -9.93 -15.91
CA ARG A 101 -7.71 -8.45 -15.91
C ARG A 101 -8.94 -7.83 -15.22
N ASP A 102 -9.93 -8.63 -14.92
CA ASP A 102 -11.19 -8.27 -14.27
C ASP A 102 -11.12 -8.30 -12.72
N CYS A 103 -9.93 -8.44 -12.15
CA CYS A 103 -9.71 -8.34 -10.72
C CYS A 103 -9.22 -6.95 -10.25
N CYS A 104 -9.18 -6.78 -8.94
CA CYS A 104 -8.47 -5.72 -8.22
C CYS A 104 -7.57 -6.34 -7.15
N VAL A 105 -6.39 -5.76 -6.94
CA VAL A 105 -5.49 -6.14 -5.84
C VAL A 105 -5.74 -5.22 -4.65
N ILE A 106 -5.78 -5.77 -3.43
CA ILE A 106 -5.78 -4.99 -2.19
C ILE A 106 -4.49 -5.38 -1.44
N ALA A 107 -3.56 -4.44 -1.34
CA ALA A 107 -2.31 -4.61 -0.60
C ALA A 107 -2.54 -4.21 0.87
N VAL A 108 -2.50 -5.17 1.78
CA VAL A 108 -2.79 -4.94 3.22
C VAL A 108 -1.52 -5.16 4.02
N GLY A 109 -0.85 -4.10 4.44
CA GLY A 109 0.41 -4.22 5.16
C GLY A 109 1.30 -2.98 5.20
N GLY A 110 2.57 -3.21 5.51
CA GLY A 110 3.61 -2.19 5.44
C GLY A 110 4.25 -2.05 4.06
N GLY A 111 5.37 -1.31 3.98
CA GLY A 111 6.03 -0.97 2.72
C GLY A 111 6.42 -2.18 1.86
N VAL A 112 6.83 -3.29 2.49
CA VAL A 112 7.12 -4.56 1.77
C VAL A 112 5.91 -5.07 1.01
N VAL A 113 4.73 -5.07 1.65
CA VAL A 113 3.50 -5.56 1.03
C VAL A 113 3.06 -4.60 -0.07
N THR A 114 3.07 -3.29 0.17
CA THR A 114 2.61 -2.30 -0.83
C THR A 114 3.52 -2.25 -2.06
N ASP A 115 4.85 -2.32 -1.88
CA ASP A 115 5.81 -2.41 -2.98
C ASP A 115 5.58 -3.67 -3.84
N LEU A 116 5.54 -4.84 -3.19
CA LEU A 116 5.45 -6.12 -3.91
C LEU A 116 4.09 -6.28 -4.59
N ALA A 117 2.99 -5.99 -3.87
CA ALA A 117 1.64 -6.10 -4.40
C ALA A 117 1.35 -5.03 -5.46
N GLY A 118 1.90 -3.82 -5.30
CA GLY A 118 1.82 -2.77 -6.31
C GLY A 118 2.57 -3.16 -7.59
N PHE A 119 3.77 -3.74 -7.48
CA PHE A 119 4.53 -4.22 -8.63
C PHE A 119 3.82 -5.39 -9.32
N LEU A 120 3.26 -6.31 -8.54
CA LEU A 120 2.39 -7.37 -9.03
C LEU A 120 1.20 -6.79 -9.78
N ALA A 121 0.44 -5.87 -9.19
CA ALA A 121 -0.74 -5.29 -9.82
C ALA A 121 -0.42 -4.55 -11.13
N GLY A 122 0.68 -3.80 -11.15
CA GLY A 122 1.14 -3.07 -12.33
C GLY A 122 1.57 -3.97 -13.50
N THR A 123 2.01 -5.21 -13.22
CA THR A 123 2.47 -6.16 -14.24
C THR A 123 1.44 -7.24 -14.58
N PHE A 124 0.61 -7.64 -13.62
CA PHE A 124 -0.40 -8.69 -13.79
C PHE A 124 -1.44 -8.27 -14.82
N GLY A 125 -1.63 -9.09 -15.86
CA GLY A 125 -2.52 -8.75 -16.97
C GLY A 125 -2.11 -7.48 -17.74
N ARG A 126 -0.88 -6.96 -17.56
CA ARG A 126 -0.42 -5.64 -18.02
C ARG A 126 -1.07 -4.46 -17.29
N GLY A 127 -1.46 -4.66 -16.02
CA GLY A 127 -2.04 -3.64 -15.15
C GLY A 127 -3.46 -3.99 -14.72
N VAL A 128 -3.66 -4.17 -13.42
CA VAL A 128 -4.95 -4.26 -12.73
C VAL A 128 -4.99 -3.24 -11.59
N PRO A 129 -6.17 -2.65 -11.26
CA PRO A 129 -6.24 -1.66 -10.20
C PRO A 129 -5.75 -2.23 -8.86
N VAL A 130 -5.07 -1.39 -8.09
CA VAL A 130 -4.59 -1.72 -6.74
C VAL A 130 -5.10 -0.69 -5.73
N ILE A 131 -5.47 -1.16 -4.55
CA ILE A 131 -5.78 -0.35 -3.37
C ILE A 131 -4.69 -0.63 -2.33
N HIS A 132 -4.17 0.41 -1.69
CA HIS A 132 -3.23 0.27 -0.57
C HIS A 132 -3.97 0.46 0.74
N TYR A 133 -3.86 -0.50 1.64
CA TYR A 133 -4.31 -0.43 3.02
C TYR A 133 -3.07 -0.50 3.92
N ALA A 134 -2.53 0.66 4.24
CA ALA A 134 -1.26 0.84 4.91
C ALA A 134 -1.40 0.67 6.44
N THR A 135 -0.70 -0.31 6.99
CA THR A 135 -0.77 -0.67 8.42
C THR A 135 0.46 -0.27 9.23
N THR A 136 1.43 0.42 8.59
CA THR A 136 2.67 0.86 9.23
C THR A 136 2.90 2.34 9.04
N LEU A 137 3.51 3.00 10.03
CA LEU A 137 3.93 4.40 9.90
C LEU A 137 4.87 4.61 8.70
N LEU A 138 5.77 3.67 8.42
CA LEU A 138 6.66 3.75 7.26
C LEU A 138 5.88 3.72 5.92
N ALA A 139 4.85 2.88 5.82
CA ALA A 139 4.01 2.86 4.63
C ALA A 139 3.20 4.14 4.48
N ALA A 140 2.68 4.69 5.59
CA ALA A 140 1.98 5.96 5.61
C ALA A 140 2.88 7.13 5.20
N ALA A 141 4.14 7.11 5.63
CA ALA A 141 5.11 8.17 5.36
C ALA A 141 5.66 8.16 3.93
N ASP A 142 5.84 6.99 3.32
CA ASP A 142 6.62 6.88 2.07
C ASP A 142 6.04 5.78 1.16
N ALA A 143 6.14 4.51 1.57
CA ALA A 143 6.02 3.38 0.65
C ALA A 143 4.62 3.15 0.04
N SER A 144 3.56 3.75 0.60
CA SER A 144 2.21 3.63 0.01
C SER A 144 1.86 4.79 -0.93
N ILE A 145 2.69 5.84 -1.01
CA ILE A 145 2.46 7.10 -1.71
C ILE A 145 3.50 7.28 -2.84
N GLY A 146 3.10 7.95 -3.92
CA GLY A 146 3.95 8.23 -5.08
C GLY A 146 4.04 7.11 -6.13
N GLY A 147 3.56 5.90 -5.81
CA GLY A 147 3.39 4.81 -6.78
C GLY A 147 4.68 4.10 -7.20
N LYS A 148 5.81 4.34 -6.53
CA LYS A 148 7.01 3.52 -6.72
C LYS A 148 6.73 2.15 -6.14
N THR A 149 6.88 1.12 -6.94
CA THR A 149 6.63 -0.27 -6.53
C THR A 149 7.76 -1.12 -7.06
N ALA A 150 8.33 -2.01 -6.24
CA ALA A 150 9.52 -2.74 -6.63
C ALA A 150 9.71 -4.05 -5.84
N VAL A 151 10.71 -4.81 -6.27
CA VAL A 151 11.27 -5.93 -5.53
C VAL A 151 12.79 -5.82 -5.53
N ASP A 152 13.37 -6.46 -4.52
CA ASP A 152 14.80 -6.55 -4.33
C ASP A 152 15.40 -7.74 -5.10
N THR A 153 16.70 -7.63 -5.29
CA THR A 153 17.58 -8.68 -5.78
C THR A 153 18.80 -8.77 -4.87
N ASP A 154 19.56 -9.86 -4.97
CA ASP A 154 20.82 -10.01 -4.21
C ASP A 154 21.84 -8.88 -4.48
N LEU A 155 21.69 -8.15 -5.59
CA LEU A 155 22.62 -7.11 -6.02
C LEU A 155 22.11 -5.68 -5.78
N ALA A 156 20.80 -5.49 -5.62
CA ALA A 156 20.21 -4.16 -5.52
C ALA A 156 18.81 -4.22 -4.89
N THR A 157 18.53 -3.23 -4.04
CA THR A 157 17.20 -2.97 -3.48
C THR A 157 16.40 -2.06 -4.40
N ASN A 158 15.09 -2.31 -4.54
CA ASN A 158 14.12 -1.48 -5.27
C ASN A 158 14.46 -1.17 -6.75
N LEU A 159 15.40 -1.86 -7.38
CA LEU A 159 15.84 -1.55 -8.74
C LEU A 159 14.97 -2.19 -9.84
N ILE A 160 14.17 -3.20 -9.49
CA ILE A 160 13.24 -3.85 -10.42
C ILE A 160 11.82 -3.54 -9.99
N GLY A 161 11.11 -2.76 -10.79
CA GLY A 161 9.79 -2.27 -10.45
C GLY A 161 9.15 -1.43 -11.55
N LEU A 162 8.06 -0.74 -11.21
CA LEU A 162 7.50 0.33 -12.03
C LEU A 162 6.85 1.41 -11.17
N ILE A 163 6.54 2.54 -11.82
CA ILE A 163 5.67 3.56 -11.26
C ILE A 163 4.23 3.19 -11.59
N TYR A 164 3.44 2.82 -10.58
CA TYR A 164 2.05 2.40 -10.68
C TYR A 164 1.22 3.01 -9.55
N GLN A 165 0.29 3.90 -9.88
CA GLN A 165 -0.51 4.57 -8.85
C GLN A 165 -1.65 3.67 -8.34
N PRO A 166 -1.90 3.66 -7.01
CA PRO A 166 -3.09 3.02 -6.47
C PRO A 166 -4.36 3.79 -6.86
N LYS A 167 -5.52 3.18 -6.64
CA LYS A 167 -6.82 3.85 -6.77
C LYS A 167 -7.16 4.69 -5.54
N LYS A 168 -6.70 4.27 -4.38
CA LYS A 168 -6.79 5.00 -3.11
C LYS A 168 -5.81 4.38 -2.11
N VAL A 169 -5.34 5.19 -1.18
CA VAL A 169 -4.53 4.76 -0.04
C VAL A 169 -5.34 4.97 1.23
N TYR A 170 -5.42 3.95 2.08
CA TYR A 170 -5.98 4.04 3.42
C TYR A 170 -4.84 3.91 4.42
N VAL A 171 -4.64 4.94 5.25
CA VAL A 171 -3.68 4.97 6.34
C VAL A 171 -4.44 4.72 7.63
N ASP A 172 -4.44 3.47 8.10
CA ASP A 172 -5.10 3.10 9.35
C ASP A 172 -4.15 3.26 10.53
N ILE A 173 -4.33 4.34 11.30
CA ILE A 173 -3.48 4.65 12.46
C ILE A 173 -3.74 3.72 13.65
N ASP A 174 -4.90 3.05 13.71
CA ASP A 174 -5.15 2.06 14.77
C ASP A 174 -4.26 0.82 14.60
N ALA A 175 -3.83 0.51 13.37
CA ALA A 175 -2.89 -0.58 13.10
C ALA A 175 -1.56 -0.41 13.82
N TRP A 176 -1.16 0.83 14.10
CA TRP A 176 0.11 1.15 14.69
C TRP A 176 0.22 0.71 16.15
N LYS A 177 -0.92 0.60 16.84
CA LYS A 177 -1.01 0.05 18.21
C LYS A 177 -0.59 -1.41 18.30
N THR A 178 -0.62 -2.13 17.17
CA THR A 178 -0.21 -3.54 17.09
C THR A 178 1.24 -3.71 16.65
N LEU A 179 1.91 -2.63 16.22
CA LEU A 179 3.27 -2.71 15.72
C LEU A 179 4.28 -2.90 16.85
N PRO A 180 5.29 -3.75 16.67
CA PRO A 180 6.46 -3.73 17.52
C PRO A 180 7.10 -2.33 17.49
N LYS A 181 7.50 -1.82 18.67
CA LYS A 181 8.08 -0.48 18.83
C LYS A 181 9.18 -0.13 17.81
N ARG A 182 9.99 -1.12 17.41
CA ARG A 182 11.03 -0.95 16.39
C ARG A 182 10.46 -0.51 15.03
N HIS A 183 9.31 -1.03 14.62
CA HIS A 183 8.69 -0.66 13.35
C HIS A 183 8.09 0.75 13.38
N LEU A 184 7.60 1.21 14.54
CA LEU A 184 7.21 2.61 14.74
C LEU A 184 8.41 3.54 14.61
N ILE A 185 9.52 3.23 15.29
CA ILE A 185 10.75 4.02 15.20
C ILE A 185 11.26 4.08 13.76
N ASN A 186 11.21 2.97 13.02
CA ASN A 186 11.60 2.97 11.60
C ASN A 186 10.75 3.91 10.76
N GLY A 187 9.42 3.95 10.96
CA GLY A 187 8.55 4.88 10.26
C GLY A 187 8.82 6.34 10.67
N LEU A 188 9.04 6.58 11.96
CA LEU A 188 9.34 7.91 12.48
C LEU A 188 10.63 8.48 11.91
N ALA A 189 11.62 7.63 11.61
CA ALA A 189 12.85 8.07 10.95
C ALA A 189 12.58 8.72 9.58
N GLU A 190 11.64 8.18 8.80
CA GLU A 190 11.25 8.78 7.51
C GLU A 190 10.45 10.07 7.70
N THR A 191 9.56 10.13 8.70
CA THR A 191 8.84 11.37 9.05
C THR A 191 9.82 12.48 9.46
N ILE A 192 10.82 12.18 10.29
CA ILE A 192 11.88 13.12 10.67
C ILE A 192 12.67 13.58 9.42
N LYS A 193 12.98 12.66 8.50
CA LYS A 193 13.64 12.99 7.23
C LYS A 193 12.81 14.01 6.43
N HIS A 194 11.49 13.81 6.28
CA HIS A 194 10.63 14.76 5.57
C HIS A 194 10.59 16.14 6.25
N ALA A 195 10.44 16.16 7.57
CA ALA A 195 10.46 17.38 8.37
C ALA A 195 11.78 18.18 8.16
N CYS A 196 12.93 17.50 8.30
CA CYS A 196 14.25 18.11 8.05
C CYS A 196 14.42 18.68 6.64
N LEU A 197 13.77 18.08 5.64
CA LEU A 197 13.92 18.47 4.24
C LEU A 197 13.02 19.65 3.85
N ALA A 198 11.82 19.74 4.42
CA ALA A 198 10.76 20.57 3.86
C ALA A 198 9.84 21.26 4.88
N ASP A 199 9.86 20.89 6.15
CA ASP A 199 8.86 21.38 7.12
C ASP A 199 9.43 21.59 8.54
N TYR A 200 9.69 22.86 8.86
CA TYR A 200 10.17 23.29 10.17
C TYR A 200 9.12 23.11 11.28
N GLU A 201 7.84 23.31 10.97
CA GLU A 201 6.76 23.18 11.95
C GLU A 201 6.57 21.71 12.33
N LEU A 202 6.58 20.82 11.33
CA LEU A 202 6.59 19.37 11.57
C LEU A 202 7.83 18.94 12.36
N PHE A 203 9.00 19.49 12.07
CA PHE A 203 10.22 19.12 12.81
C PHE A 203 10.11 19.49 14.30
N THR A 204 9.64 20.70 14.59
CA THR A 204 9.39 21.17 15.95
C THR A 204 8.34 20.32 16.66
N TYR A 205 7.25 19.98 15.96
CA TYR A 205 6.20 19.10 16.49
C TYR A 205 6.75 17.72 16.90
N LEU A 206 7.61 17.13 16.06
CA LEU A 206 8.25 15.85 16.36
C LEU A 206 9.15 15.91 17.60
N GLU A 207 9.88 17.01 17.82
CA GLU A 207 10.71 17.20 19.02
C GLU A 207 9.86 17.24 20.30
N GLU A 208 8.68 17.86 20.24
CA GLU A 208 7.77 18.03 21.38
C GLU A 208 6.93 16.78 21.67
N HIS A 209 6.55 16.01 20.64
CA HIS A 209 5.53 14.95 20.72
C HIS A 209 6.03 13.52 20.44
N TRP A 210 7.35 13.28 20.33
CA TRP A 210 7.84 11.93 19.98
C TRP A 210 7.41 10.83 20.97
N GLN A 211 7.25 11.13 22.25
CA GLN A 211 6.76 10.15 23.23
C GLN A 211 5.30 9.77 22.96
N ASP A 212 4.47 10.75 22.63
CA ASP A 212 3.05 10.56 22.31
C ASP A 212 2.91 9.67 21.07
N ILE A 213 3.70 9.96 20.03
CA ILE A 213 3.79 9.15 18.80
C ILE A 213 4.20 7.70 19.11
N LEU A 214 5.25 7.50 19.93
CA LEU A 214 5.69 6.15 20.30
C LEU A 214 4.72 5.41 21.22
N SER A 215 3.80 6.13 21.86
CA SER A 215 2.69 5.56 22.63
C SER A 215 1.43 5.34 21.78
N CYS A 216 1.48 5.65 20.49
CA CYS A 216 0.36 5.63 19.56
C CYS A 216 -0.81 6.51 20.02
N ASP A 217 -0.49 7.70 20.55
CA ASP A 217 -1.50 8.71 20.79
C ASP A 217 -2.21 9.09 19.48
N LYS A 218 -3.54 9.19 19.54
CA LYS A 218 -4.36 9.36 18.34
C LYS A 218 -4.11 10.72 17.68
N GLU A 219 -4.05 11.80 18.47
CA GLU A 219 -3.91 13.15 17.93
C GLU A 219 -2.52 13.31 17.30
N ALA A 220 -1.47 12.88 18.01
CA ALA A 220 -0.11 12.93 17.52
C ALA A 220 0.10 12.09 16.25
N CYS A 221 -0.42 10.86 16.22
CA CYS A 221 -0.31 9.99 15.05
C CYS A 221 -1.11 10.51 13.84
N THR A 222 -2.27 11.13 14.06
CA THR A 222 -3.05 11.77 12.98
C THR A 222 -2.27 12.94 12.41
N TYR A 223 -1.78 13.85 13.27
CA TYR A 223 -1.05 15.04 12.84
C TYR A 223 0.16 14.68 11.96
N ILE A 224 1.00 13.74 12.41
CA ILE A 224 2.16 13.33 11.61
C ILE A 224 1.78 12.55 10.35
N SER A 225 0.57 11.99 10.26
CA SER A 225 0.12 11.34 9.02
C SER A 225 -0.26 12.39 7.98
N GLU A 226 -0.95 13.44 8.39
CA GLU A 226 -1.46 14.50 7.50
C GLU A 226 -0.35 15.39 6.96
N HIS A 227 0.70 15.63 7.74
CA HIS A 227 1.80 16.56 7.38
C HIS A 227 2.98 15.87 6.70
N ASN A 228 2.93 14.55 6.59
CA ASN A 228 4.01 13.74 6.03
C ASN A 228 3.71 13.21 4.63
N CYS A 229 2.47 13.40 4.15
CA CYS A 229 1.96 13.02 2.84
C CYS A 229 1.96 14.19 1.85
#